data_AF-A0AAW8K5P7-F1
#
_entry.id   AF-A0AAW8K5P7-F1
#
_cell.length_a   1.000
_cell.length_b   1.000
_cell.length_c   1.000
_cell.angle_alpha   90.00
_cell.angle_beta   90.00
_cell.angle_gamma   90.00
#
_symmetry.space_group_name_H-M   'P 1'
#
loop_
_entity.id
_entity.type
_entity.pdbx_description
1 polymer ?
#
loop_
_entity_poly.entity_id
_entity_poly.type
_entity_poly.pdbx_seq_one_letter_code
_entity_poly.pdbx_strand_id
1 'polypeptide(L)' 'EILVINDGSVDRSLEIAEVYHAKYPDSVRVVDKKNGNYGSCINRGLQEATGRYIKVLDADDSFDSSGLEQIVSFLQ' A
#
# COMPACT_ATOMS: atom_id res chain seq x y z
N GLU A 1 0.89 -0.38 -9.22
CA GLU A 1 0.07 0.43 -8.28
C GLU A 1 0.58 0.22 -6.86
N ILE A 2 0.40 1.22 -6.00
CA ILE A 2 0.71 1.21 -4.58
C ILE A 2 -0.55 1.68 -3.87
N LEU A 3 -1.10 0.84 -3.00
CA LEU A 3 -2.27 1.15 -2.18
C LEU A 3 -1.82 1.42 -0.75
N VAL A 4 -2.02 2.65 -0.28
CA VAL A 4 -1.79 3.03 1.12
C VAL A 4 -3.13 2.99 1.85
N ILE A 5 -3.30 2.03 2.76
CA ILE A 5 -4.53 1.88 3.53
C ILE A 5 -4.33 2.53 4.91
N ASN A 6 -4.88 3.73 5.10
CA ASN A 6 -4.85 4.41 6.39
C ASN A 6 -5.92 3.82 7.32
N ASP A 7 -5.52 3.32 8.48
CA ASP A 7 -6.42 2.66 9.45
C ASP A 7 -6.96 3.62 10.51
N GLY A 8 -7.30 4.84 10.11
CA GLY A 8 -7.76 5.87 11.03
C GLY A 8 -6.65 6.39 11.95
N SER A 9 -5.45 6.55 11.41
CA SER A 9 -4.34 7.18 12.12
C SER A 9 -4.73 8.59 12.60
N VAL A 10 -4.27 8.95 13.79
CA VAL A 10 -4.56 10.24 14.45
C VAL A 10 -3.38 11.20 14.42
N ASP A 11 -2.28 10.77 13.81
CA ASP A 11 -1.10 11.59 13.55
C ASP A 11 -1.09 12.09 12.09
N ARG A 12 0.09 12.44 11.57
CA ARG A 12 0.25 12.97 10.21
C ARG A 12 0.37 11.89 9.14
N SER A 13 0.14 10.62 9.45
CA SER A 13 0.31 9.52 8.49
C SER A 13 -0.58 9.70 7.25
N LEU A 14 -1.86 10.07 7.45
CA LEU A 14 -2.77 10.32 6.33
C LEU A 14 -2.31 11.50 5.47
N GLU A 15 -1.93 12.61 6.10
CA GLU A 15 -1.41 13.80 5.41
C GLU A 15 -0.20 13.44 4.53
N ILE A 16 0.75 12.67 5.07
CA ILE A 16 1.94 12.24 4.33
C ILE A 16 1.54 11.35 3.15
N ALA A 17 0.63 10.39 3.35
CA ALA A 17 0.15 9.51 2.30
C ALA A 17 -0.49 10.30 1.14
N GLU A 18 -1.32 11.30 1.46
CA GLU A 18 -1.95 12.18 0.47
C GLU A 18 -0.94 13.02 -0.32
N VAL A 19 0.16 13.47 0.31
CA VAL A 19 1.26 14.15 -0.41
C VAL A 19 1.88 13.22 -1.47
N TYR A 20 2.08 11.93 -1.17
CA TYR A 20 2.59 10.97 -2.13
C TYR A 20 1.58 10.64 -3.23
N HIS A 21 0.29 10.55 -2.90
CA HIS A 21 -0.77 10.43 -3.91
C HIS A 21 -0.76 11.61 -4.88
N ALA A 22 -0.72 12.85 -4.38
CA ALA A 22 -0.67 14.04 -5.22
C ALA A 22 0.57 14.10 -6.12
N LYS A 23 1.73 13.60 -5.62
CA LYS A 23 2.97 13.56 -6.40
C LYS A 23 2.99 12.44 -7.46
N TYR A 24 2.31 11.33 -7.21
CA TYR A 24 2.31 10.14 -8.06
C TYR A 24 0.89 9.59 -8.30
N PRO A 25 -0.03 10.38 -8.88
CA PRO A 25 -1.47 10.07 -8.89
C PRO A 25 -1.83 8.79 -9.64
N ASP A 26 -1.03 8.42 -10.65
CA ASP A 26 -1.25 7.21 -11.45
C ASP A 26 -0.68 5.94 -10.78
N SER A 27 0.21 6.10 -9.81
CA SER A 27 0.92 4.99 -9.16
C SER A 27 0.49 4.75 -7.73
N VAL A 28 0.21 5.80 -6.96
CA VAL A 28 -0.12 5.75 -5.53
C VAL A 28 -1.58 6.12 -5.34
N ARG A 29 -2.32 5.32 -4.59
CA ARG A 29 -3.70 5.62 -4.17
C ARG A 29 -3.82 5.45 -2.66
N VAL A 30 -4.56 6.34 -2.02
CA VAL A 30 -4.81 6.31 -0.58
C VAL A 30 -6.25 5.89 -0.34
N VAL A 31 -6.45 5.00 0.64
CA VAL A 31 -7.78 4.61 1.13
C VAL A 31 -7.81 4.90 2.62
N ASP A 32 -8.52 5.95 2.98
CA ASP A 32 -8.80 6.26 4.38
C ASP A 32 -10.01 5.48 4.88
N LYS A 33 -9.86 4.81 6.03
CA LYS A 33 -10.95 4.07 6.66
C LYS A 33 -10.88 4.17 8.18
N LYS A 34 -12.01 3.90 8.84
CA LYS A 34 -12.06 3.77 10.30
C LYS A 34 -11.19 2.60 10.77
N ASN A 35 -10.54 2.78 11.93
CA ASN A 35 -9.71 1.76 12.56
C ASN A 35 -10.41 0.39 12.65
N GLY A 36 -9.78 -0.62 12.07
CA GLY A 36 -10.19 -2.02 12.09
C GLY A 36 -9.03 -3.00 12.31
N ASN A 37 -7.86 -2.51 12.67
CA ASN A 37 -6.59 -3.23 12.82
C ASN A 37 -6.02 -3.80 11.50
N TYR A 38 -4.77 -4.29 11.59
CA TYR A 38 -3.93 -4.73 10.47
C TYR A 38 -4.63 -5.65 9.45
N GLY A 39 -5.32 -6.70 9.92
CA GLY A 39 -6.01 -7.64 9.02
C GLY A 39 -7.12 -6.98 8.19
N SER A 40 -7.80 -5.95 8.74
CA SER A 40 -8.80 -5.20 7.99
C SER A 40 -8.17 -4.35 6.88
N CYS A 41 -6.93 -3.89 7.06
CA CYS A 41 -6.20 -3.13 6.05
C CYS A 41 -5.85 -4.02 4.87
N ILE A 42 -5.35 -5.24 5.13
CA ILE A 42 -5.08 -6.22 4.08
C ILE A 42 -6.35 -6.54 3.31
N ASN A 43 -7.45 -6.86 4.01
CA ASN A 43 -8.73 -7.19 3.36
C ASN A 43 -9.25 -6.04 2.50
N ARG A 44 -9.13 -4.80 2.99
CA ARG A 44 -9.52 -3.61 2.23
C ARG A 44 -8.61 -3.42 1.01
N GLY A 45 -7.30 -3.59 1.16
CA GLY A 45 -6.34 -3.50 0.06
C GLY A 45 -6.60 -4.55 -1.03
N LEU A 46 -6.90 -5.80 -0.64
CA LEU A 46 -7.24 -6.88 -1.58
C LEU A 46 -8.51 -6.60 -2.40
N GLN A 47 -9.49 -5.88 -1.83
CA GLN A 47 -10.71 -5.48 -2.55
C GLN A 47 -10.45 -4.36 -3.57
N GLU A 48 -9.46 -3.52 -3.32
CA GLU A 48 -9.14 -2.34 -4.14
C GLU A 48 -8.07 -2.62 -5.20
N ALA A 49 -7.24 -3.64 -4.97
CA ALA A 49 -6.15 -4.03 -5.86
C ALA A 49 -6.65 -4.57 -7.20
N THR A 50 -5.94 -4.21 -8.26
CA THR A 50 -6.22 -4.61 -9.65
C THR A 50 -5.07 -5.37 -10.30
N GLY A 51 -3.88 -5.36 -9.67
CA GLY A 51 -2.70 -6.08 -10.14
C GLY A 51 -2.83 -7.61 -10.08
N ARG A 52 -2.07 -8.29 -10.94
CA ARG A 52 -2.02 -9.76 -11.02
C ARG A 52 -1.38 -10.43 -9.79
N TYR A 53 -0.40 -9.78 -9.19
CA TYR A 53 0.30 -10.23 -7.99
C TYR A 53 0.15 -9.16 -6.91
N ILE A 54 0.05 -9.61 -5.66
CA ILE A 54 -0.12 -8.73 -4.51
C ILE A 54 0.97 -9.06 -3.49
N LYS A 55 1.65 -8.01 -3.02
CA LYS A 55 2.63 -8.10 -1.95
C LYS A 55 2.29 -7.05 -0.90
N VAL A 56 2.16 -7.49 0.34
CA VAL A 56 1.96 -6.60 1.49
C VAL A 56 3.33 -6.10 1.96
N LEU A 57 3.39 -4.81 2.28
CA LEU A 57 4.53 -4.14 2.92
C LEU A 57 4.03 -3.49 4.21
N ASP A 58 4.73 -3.72 5.31
CA ASP A 58 4.47 -3.02 6.57
C ASP A 58 4.93 -1.56 6.48
N ALA A 59 4.28 -0.65 7.19
CA ALA A 59 4.60 0.78 7.15
C ALA A 59 5.98 1.10 7.75
N ASP A 60 6.49 0.23 8.61
CA ASP A 60 7.82 0.36 9.22
C ASP A 60 8.94 -0.25 8.35
N ASP A 61 8.61 -0.86 7.21
CA ASP A 61 9.53 -1.62 6.36
C ASP A 61 9.76 -0.98 4.98
N SER A 62 10.72 -1.54 4.23
CA SER A 62 10.98 -1.19 2.83
C SER A 62 11.37 -2.41 2.00
N PHE A 63 11.27 -2.31 0.68
CA PHE A 63 11.72 -3.37 -0.23
C PHE A 63 13.15 -3.14 -0.70
N ASP A 64 13.91 -4.23 -0.77
CA ASP A 64 15.03 -4.32 -1.70
C ASP A 64 14.47 -4.38 -3.13
N SER A 65 14.78 -3.34 -3.91
CA SER A 65 14.30 -3.21 -5.29
C SER A 65 14.78 -4.36 -6.18
N SER A 66 16.00 -4.84 -5.96
CA SER A 66 16.58 -5.91 -6.78
C SER A 66 15.95 -7.27 -6.48
N GLY A 67 15.69 -7.58 -5.21
CA GLY A 67 15.00 -8.80 -4.80
C GLY A 67 13.53 -8.83 -5.23
N LEU A 68 12.82 -7.70 -5.20
CA LEU A 68 11.42 -7.65 -5.62
C LEU A 68 11.27 -7.98 -7.12
N GLU A 69 12.14 -7.44 -7.97
CA GLU A 69 12.14 -7.73 -9.40
C GLU A 69 12.39 -9.22 -9.69
N GLN A 70 13.35 -9.83 -9.00
CA GLN A 70 13.65 -11.26 -9.12
C GLN A 70 12.45 -12.14 -8.73
N ILE A 71 11.77 -11.80 -7.62
CA ILE A 71 10.57 -12.54 -7.18
C ILE A 71 9.46 -12.46 -8.22
N VAL A 72 9.21 -11.27 -8.78
CA VAL A 72 8.18 -11.11 -9.81
C VAL A 72 8.52 -11.92 -11.07
N SER A 73 9.77 -11.87 -11.52
CA SER A 73 10.25 -12.63 -12.68
C SER A 73 10.11 -14.15 -12.47
N PHE A 74 10.41 -14.65 -11.27
CA PHE A 74 10.24 -16.08 -10.95
C PHE A 74 8.79 -16.56 -10.98
N LEU A 75 7.82 -15.68 -10.69
CA LEU A 75 6.39 -16.01 -10.63
C LEU A 75 5.66 -15.86 -11.98
N GLN A 76 6.32 -15.34 -13.02
CA GLN A 76 5.76 -15.14 -14.36
C GLN A 76 5.85 -16.42 -15.21
#